data_AF-X1L5E4-F1
#
_entry.id   AF-X1L5E4-F1
#
_cell.length_a   1.000
_cell.length_b   1.000
_cell.length_c   1.000
_cell.angle_alpha   90.00
_cell.angle_beta   90.00
_cell.angle_gamma   90.00
#
_symmetry.space_group_name_H-M   'P 1'
#
loop_
_entity.id
_entity.type
_entity.pdbx_description
1 polymer ?
#
loop_
_entity_poly.entity_id
_entity_poly.type
_entity_poly.pdbx_seq_one_letter_code
_entity_poly.pdbx_strand_id
1 'polypeptide(L)'
;LLGILMGYFYTAPPVKFGYRGWGDLICFLGSGPFPVIGTFFLFTGRVSWTAILAGIVAGLWVDAILYIGNVPDVEADRAVGKKTLSTILGRKAVRTLVPLYYGAAFGLVAIGAILGVFPLWALLSLVTLPIVLRVLLITRRHYDEIPKFAPSILMTVQVFALSTVLLGAGFILSRTVG
;
A
#
# COMPACT_ATOMS: atom_id res chain seq x y z
N LEU A 1 -4.37 -11.46 -17.48
CA LEU A 1 -5.56 -10.85 -18.13
C LEU A 1 -6.24 -9.81 -17.24
N LEU A 2 -6.72 -10.15 -16.04
CA LEU A 2 -7.35 -9.18 -15.12
C LEU A 2 -6.48 -7.95 -14.80
N GLY A 3 -5.19 -8.13 -14.49
CA GLY A 3 -4.28 -6.99 -14.25
C GLY A 3 -4.08 -6.07 -15.46
N ILE A 4 -4.07 -6.63 -16.67
CA ILE A 4 -3.95 -5.86 -17.93
C ILE A 4 -5.24 -5.06 -18.18
N LEU A 5 -6.40 -5.68 -17.94
CA LEU A 5 -7.69 -5.01 -18.06
C LEU A 5 -7.83 -3.88 -17.02
N MET A 6 -7.39 -4.12 -15.77
CA MET A 6 -7.37 -3.11 -14.72
C MET A 6 -6.48 -1.92 -15.07
N GLY A 7 -5.25 -2.17 -15.53
CA GLY A 7 -4.34 -1.11 -15.96
C GLY A 7 -4.87 -0.31 -17.16
N TYR A 8 -5.47 -1.00 -18.15
CA TYR A 8 -6.07 -0.35 -19.31
C TYR A 8 -7.27 0.53 -18.91
N PHE A 9 -8.24 -0.01 -18.17
CA PHE A 9 -9.43 0.74 -17.74
C PHE A 9 -9.19 1.74 -16.61
N TYR A 10 -7.98 1.78 -16.03
CA TYR A 10 -7.60 2.78 -15.03
C TYR A 10 -7.71 4.20 -15.61
N THR A 11 -7.20 4.39 -16.82
CA THR A 11 -7.21 5.66 -17.57
C THR A 11 -8.02 5.61 -18.87
N ALA A 12 -8.23 4.44 -19.50
CA ALA A 12 -8.95 4.35 -20.78
C ALA A 12 -10.49 4.31 -20.62
N PRO A 13 -11.24 4.89 -21.58
CA PRO A 13 -12.69 4.69 -21.69
C PRO A 13 -13.03 3.20 -21.91
N PRO A 14 -14.24 2.73 -21.53
CA PRO A 14 -15.38 3.53 -21.02
C PRO A 14 -15.37 3.74 -19.49
N VAL A 15 -14.52 3.05 -18.73
CA VAL A 15 -14.65 3.01 -17.26
C VAL A 15 -13.87 4.11 -16.55
N LYS A 16 -12.62 4.40 -16.95
CA LYS A 16 -11.77 5.46 -16.36
C LYS A 16 -11.79 5.47 -14.83
N PHE A 17 -11.42 4.36 -14.19
CA PHE A 17 -11.58 4.22 -12.74
C PHE A 17 -10.87 5.31 -11.91
N GLY A 18 -9.73 5.84 -12.38
CA GLY A 18 -9.03 6.96 -11.76
C GLY A 18 -9.82 8.28 -11.76
N TYR A 19 -10.87 8.39 -12.59
CA TYR A 19 -11.77 9.54 -12.65
C TYR A 19 -13.08 9.33 -11.88
N ARG A 20 -13.29 8.14 -11.29
CA ARG A 20 -14.52 7.77 -10.59
C ARG A 20 -14.37 7.50 -9.09
N GLY A 21 -13.20 7.72 -8.51
CA GLY A 21 -12.94 7.45 -7.09
C GLY A 21 -12.60 6.00 -6.75
N TRP A 22 -12.50 5.12 -7.76
CA TRP A 22 -12.19 3.69 -7.59
C TRP A 22 -10.72 3.35 -7.88
N GLY A 23 -9.92 4.36 -8.27
CA GLY A 23 -8.51 4.17 -8.64
C GLY A 23 -7.69 3.52 -7.52
N ASP A 24 -7.85 3.99 -6.30
CA ASP A 24 -7.10 3.52 -5.12
C ASP A 24 -7.40 2.03 -4.84
N LEU A 25 -8.68 1.64 -4.83
CA LEU A 25 -9.07 0.24 -4.64
C LEU A 25 -8.51 -0.68 -5.74
N ILE A 26 -8.49 -0.22 -6.98
CA ILE A 26 -7.97 -1.01 -8.11
C ILE A 26 -6.45 -1.09 -8.06
N CYS A 27 -5.77 -0.01 -7.67
CA CYS A 27 -4.33 -0.02 -7.45
C CYS A 27 -3.95 -0.97 -6.31
N PHE A 28 -4.69 -0.92 -5.21
CA PHE A 28 -4.57 -1.84 -4.08
C PHE A 28 -4.69 -3.31 -4.55
N LEU A 29 -5.77 -3.66 -5.27
CA LEU A 29 -6.00 -5.02 -5.74
C LEU A 29 -4.96 -5.47 -6.76
N GLY A 30 -4.65 -4.61 -7.73
CA GLY A 30 -3.76 -4.88 -8.85
C GLY A 30 -2.28 -4.93 -8.48
N SER A 31 -1.88 -4.23 -7.43
CA SER A 31 -0.48 -4.18 -6.97
C SER A 31 -0.21 -5.01 -5.72
N GLY A 32 -1.26 -5.44 -5.00
CA GLY A 32 -1.14 -6.23 -3.78
C GLY A 32 -1.68 -7.66 -3.93
N PRO A 33 -2.95 -7.94 -3.57
CA PRO A 33 -3.50 -9.30 -3.53
C PRO A 33 -3.37 -10.08 -4.84
N PHE A 34 -3.71 -9.50 -5.99
CA PHE A 34 -3.74 -10.24 -7.25
C PHE A 34 -2.37 -10.75 -7.70
N PRO A 35 -1.31 -9.93 -7.77
CA PRO A 35 0.00 -10.42 -8.17
C PRO A 35 0.58 -11.41 -7.16
N VAL A 36 0.37 -11.20 -5.85
CA VAL A 36 0.92 -12.09 -4.81
C VAL A 36 0.21 -13.45 -4.82
N ILE A 37 -1.12 -13.47 -4.81
CA ILE A 37 -1.91 -14.71 -4.88
C ILE A 37 -1.66 -15.43 -6.21
N GLY A 38 -1.63 -14.68 -7.32
CA GLY A 38 -1.38 -15.23 -8.65
C GLY A 38 0.00 -15.89 -8.73
N THR A 39 1.04 -15.21 -8.25
CA THR A 39 2.40 -15.77 -8.22
C THR A 39 2.48 -17.02 -7.34
N PHE A 40 1.89 -16.97 -6.14
CA PHE A 40 1.86 -18.13 -5.25
C PHE A 40 1.11 -19.33 -5.87
N PHE A 41 -0.03 -19.08 -6.50
CA PHE A 41 -0.81 -20.10 -7.19
C PHE A 41 -0.04 -20.72 -8.37
N LEU A 42 0.66 -19.90 -9.17
CA LEU A 42 1.46 -20.38 -10.30
C LEU A 42 2.56 -21.37 -9.85
N PHE A 43 3.21 -21.13 -8.71
CA PHE A 43 4.28 -21.99 -8.22
C PHE A 43 3.81 -23.19 -7.40
N THR A 44 2.65 -23.10 -6.72
CA THR A 44 2.21 -24.12 -5.76
C THR A 44 0.94 -24.87 -6.17
N GLY A 45 0.21 -24.39 -7.19
CA GLY A 45 -1.09 -24.91 -7.60
C GLY A 45 -2.20 -24.73 -6.56
N ARG A 46 -1.97 -23.96 -5.48
CA ARG A 46 -2.91 -23.78 -4.37
C ARG A 46 -3.04 -22.31 -3.98
N VAL A 47 -4.17 -21.96 -3.38
CA VAL A 47 -4.36 -20.66 -2.72
C VAL A 47 -4.14 -20.85 -1.22
N SER A 48 -3.36 -19.96 -0.61
CA SER A 48 -3.07 -19.99 0.83
C SER A 48 -3.48 -18.68 1.50
N TRP A 49 -3.97 -18.78 2.74
CA TRP A 49 -4.21 -17.62 3.60
C TRP A 49 -2.98 -16.76 3.79
N THR A 50 -1.79 -17.37 3.85
CA THR A 50 -0.51 -16.65 3.90
C THR A 50 -0.33 -15.75 2.68
N ALA A 51 -0.62 -16.24 1.48
CA ALA A 51 -0.49 -15.46 0.24
C ALA A 51 -1.54 -14.34 0.16
N ILE A 52 -2.78 -14.62 0.60
CA ILE A 52 -3.85 -13.60 0.65
C ILE A 52 -3.47 -12.47 1.59
N LEU A 53 -3.08 -12.79 2.83
CA LEU A 53 -2.71 -11.76 3.82
C LEU A 53 -1.45 -10.99 3.40
N ALA A 54 -0.43 -11.66 2.86
CA ALA A 54 0.78 -11.00 2.38
C ALA A 54 0.47 -10.03 1.22
N GLY A 55 -0.44 -10.43 0.33
CA GLY A 55 -0.92 -9.58 -0.76
C GLY A 55 -1.70 -8.35 -0.26
N ILE A 56 -2.55 -8.51 0.76
CA ILE A 56 -3.25 -7.38 1.40
C ILE A 56 -2.25 -6.41 2.03
N VAL A 57 -1.26 -6.92 2.78
CA VAL A 57 -0.22 -6.09 3.41
C VAL A 57 0.55 -5.29 2.35
N ALA A 58 1.01 -5.95 1.28
CA ALA A 58 1.70 -5.29 0.18
C ALA A 58 0.81 -4.23 -0.50
N GLY A 59 -0.47 -4.56 -0.74
CA GLY A 59 -1.44 -3.64 -1.31
C GLY A 59 -1.64 -2.39 -0.45
N LEU A 60 -1.75 -2.53 0.87
CA LEU A 60 -1.91 -1.40 1.79
C LEU A 60 -0.70 -0.45 1.77
N TRP A 61 0.52 -1.00 1.67
CA TRP A 61 1.71 -0.18 1.52
C TRP A 61 1.75 0.56 0.18
N VAL A 62 1.37 -0.09 -0.92
CA VAL A 62 1.30 0.57 -2.23
C VAL A 62 0.22 1.65 -2.26
N ASP A 63 -0.96 1.38 -1.69
CA ASP A 63 -2.05 2.35 -1.66
C ASP A 63 -1.68 3.57 -0.80
N ALA A 64 -0.89 3.39 0.27
CA ALA A 64 -0.34 4.51 1.02
C ALA A 64 0.59 5.41 0.18
N ILE A 65 1.43 4.82 -0.69
CA ILE A 65 2.28 5.58 -1.63
C ILE A 65 1.39 6.37 -2.59
N LEU A 66 0.41 5.71 -3.21
CA LEU A 66 -0.49 6.35 -4.17
C LEU A 66 -1.26 7.49 -3.53
N TYR A 67 -1.84 7.24 -2.35
CA TYR A 67 -2.65 8.22 -1.63
C TYR A 67 -1.84 9.47 -1.25
N ILE A 68 -0.63 9.30 -0.69
CA ILE A 68 0.26 10.41 -0.34
C ILE A 68 0.74 11.14 -1.60
N GLY A 69 1.08 10.38 -2.65
CA GLY A 69 1.46 10.94 -3.95
C GLY A 69 0.39 11.81 -4.59
N ASN A 70 -0.89 11.50 -4.37
CA ASN A 70 -2.02 12.28 -4.90
C ASN A 70 -2.34 13.56 -4.09
N VAL A 71 -1.74 13.78 -2.91
CA VAL A 71 -2.05 14.95 -2.07
C VAL A 71 -1.60 16.29 -2.68
N PRO A 72 -0.39 16.42 -3.25
CA PRO A 72 0.03 17.67 -3.89
C PRO A 72 -0.82 18.05 -5.12
N ASP A 73 -1.39 17.04 -5.78
CA ASP A 73 -2.11 17.21 -7.05
C ASP A 73 -3.62 17.47 -6.87
N VAL A 74 -4.12 17.60 -5.63
CA VAL A 74 -5.57 17.70 -5.33
C VAL A 74 -6.27 18.82 -6.12
N GLU A 75 -5.67 20.01 -6.21
CA GLU A 75 -6.25 21.18 -6.87
C GLU A 75 -6.22 21.03 -8.38
N ALA A 76 -5.11 20.50 -8.92
CA ALA A 76 -4.96 20.23 -10.35
C ALA A 76 -5.94 19.13 -10.80
N ASP A 77 -6.03 18.03 -10.05
CA ASP A 77 -6.96 16.93 -10.30
C ASP A 77 -8.42 17.40 -10.21
N ARG A 78 -8.75 18.26 -9.24
CA ARG A 78 -10.09 18.85 -9.11
C ARG A 78 -10.43 19.75 -10.30
N ALA A 79 -9.48 20.52 -10.83
CA ALA A 79 -9.69 21.41 -11.98
C ALA A 79 -10.05 20.65 -13.27
N VAL A 80 -9.55 19.42 -13.43
CA VAL A 80 -9.84 18.55 -14.59
C VAL A 80 -10.96 17.53 -14.32
N GLY A 81 -11.65 17.64 -13.18
CA GLY A 81 -12.77 16.77 -12.81
C GLY A 81 -12.36 15.33 -12.46
N LYS A 82 -11.08 15.07 -12.17
CA LYS A 82 -10.60 13.77 -11.72
C LYS A 82 -11.02 13.54 -10.27
N LYS A 83 -11.57 12.37 -9.99
CA LYS A 83 -12.02 11.97 -8.65
C LYS A 83 -11.06 10.94 -8.07
N THR A 84 -10.09 11.40 -7.30
CA THR A 84 -9.24 10.57 -6.41
C THR A 84 -9.73 10.68 -4.97
N LEU A 85 -9.32 9.76 -4.09
CA LEU A 85 -9.69 9.81 -2.67
C LEU A 85 -9.24 11.13 -2.03
N SER A 86 -8.07 11.65 -2.42
CA SER A 86 -7.55 12.96 -1.99
C SER A 86 -8.39 14.14 -2.48
N THR A 87 -8.99 14.08 -3.68
CA THR A 87 -9.90 15.15 -4.17
C THR A 87 -11.29 15.11 -3.52
N ILE A 88 -11.77 13.91 -3.17
CA ILE A 88 -13.10 13.69 -2.57
C ILE A 88 -13.06 14.07 -1.08
N LEU A 89 -12.06 13.58 -0.34
CA LEU A 89 -11.94 13.80 1.11
C LEU A 89 -11.12 15.06 1.47
N GLY A 90 -10.39 15.61 0.50
CA GLY A 90 -9.50 16.75 0.68
C GLY A 90 -8.15 16.37 1.29
N ARG A 91 -7.16 17.27 1.15
CA ARG A 91 -5.78 17.07 1.64
C ARG A 91 -5.73 16.66 3.12
N LYS A 92 -6.60 17.25 3.95
CA LYS A 92 -6.68 17.04 5.41
C LYS A 92 -6.92 15.57 5.83
N ALA A 93 -7.53 14.76 4.95
CA ALA A 93 -7.80 13.36 5.20
C ALA A 93 -6.54 12.48 5.24
N VAL A 94 -5.39 12.97 4.73
CA VAL A 94 -4.09 12.29 4.86
C VAL A 94 -3.70 12.04 6.32
N ARG A 95 -4.19 12.86 7.24
CA ARG A 95 -3.91 12.77 8.67
C ARG A 95 -4.60 11.58 9.35
N THR A 96 -5.62 11.00 8.72
CA THR A 96 -6.37 9.85 9.24
C THR A 96 -6.13 8.61 8.39
N LEU A 97 -6.11 8.75 7.07
CA LEU A 97 -5.96 7.60 6.16
C LEU A 97 -4.56 7.01 6.17
N VAL A 98 -3.50 7.84 6.23
CA VAL A 98 -2.12 7.30 6.27
C VAL A 98 -1.84 6.47 7.52
N PRO A 99 -2.21 6.91 8.74
CA PRO A 99 -2.15 6.04 9.93
C PRO A 99 -2.99 4.76 9.78
N LEU A 100 -4.16 4.83 9.12
CA LEU A 100 -5.00 3.66 8.91
C LEU A 100 -4.34 2.63 7.98
N TYR A 101 -3.75 3.07 6.86
CA TYR A 101 -3.03 2.18 5.94
C TYR A 101 -1.88 1.45 6.64
N TYR A 102 -1.01 2.19 7.32
CA TYR A 102 0.14 1.58 8.00
C TYR A 102 -0.28 0.77 9.23
N GLY A 103 -1.26 1.25 10.01
CA GLY A 103 -1.80 0.52 11.16
C GLY A 103 -2.44 -0.80 10.75
N ALA A 104 -3.20 -0.82 9.66
CA ALA A 104 -3.77 -2.05 9.10
C ALA A 104 -2.68 -2.98 8.56
N ALA A 105 -1.69 -2.46 7.82
CA ALA A 105 -0.63 -3.28 7.23
C ALA A 105 0.24 -3.96 8.31
N PHE A 106 0.78 -3.19 9.26
CA PHE A 106 1.60 -3.75 10.34
C PHE A 106 0.75 -4.55 11.34
N GLY A 107 -0.51 -4.16 11.57
CA GLY A 107 -1.46 -4.92 12.37
C GLY A 107 -1.70 -6.31 11.77
N LEU A 108 -1.90 -6.41 10.46
CA LEU A 108 -2.04 -7.70 9.76
C LEU A 108 -0.77 -8.54 9.82
N VAL A 109 0.42 -7.95 9.72
CA VAL A 109 1.67 -8.68 9.92
C VAL A 109 1.76 -9.23 11.34
N ALA A 110 1.49 -8.40 12.35
CA ALA A 110 1.56 -8.81 13.76
C ALA A 110 0.52 -9.89 14.10
N ILE A 111 -0.74 -9.70 13.69
CA ILE A 111 -1.81 -10.69 13.86
C ILE A 111 -1.47 -11.98 13.11
N GLY A 112 -0.97 -11.88 11.87
CA GLY A 112 -0.54 -13.03 11.07
C GLY A 112 0.57 -13.83 11.76
N ALA A 113 1.53 -13.16 12.41
CA ALA A 113 2.59 -13.80 13.17
C ALA A 113 2.06 -14.47 14.45
N ILE A 114 1.18 -13.80 15.20
CA ILE A 114 0.57 -14.33 16.44
C ILE A 114 -0.29 -15.56 16.15
N LEU A 115 -1.06 -15.54 15.07
CA LEU A 115 -1.92 -16.65 14.66
C LEU A 115 -1.16 -17.78 13.94
N GLY A 116 0.16 -17.66 13.76
CA GLY A 116 1.00 -18.65 13.08
C GLY A 116 0.78 -18.74 11.57
N VAL A 117 0.05 -17.78 10.95
CA VAL A 117 -0.12 -17.71 9.50
C VAL A 117 1.16 -17.19 8.83
N PHE A 118 1.87 -16.30 9.51
CA PHE A 118 3.20 -15.82 9.18
C PHE A 118 4.21 -16.34 10.20
N PRO A 119 5.47 -16.58 9.79
CA PRO A 119 6.53 -16.90 10.74
C PRO A 119 6.84 -15.69 11.62
N LEU A 120 7.36 -15.92 12.83
CA LEU A 120 7.78 -14.84 13.73
C LEU A 120 8.79 -13.89 13.08
N TRP A 121 9.65 -14.41 12.20
CA TRP A 121 10.60 -13.62 11.41
C TRP A 121 9.93 -12.61 10.46
N ALA A 122 8.63 -12.74 10.13
CA ALA A 122 7.89 -11.73 9.38
C ALA A 122 7.82 -10.38 10.12
N LEU A 123 7.98 -10.39 11.46
CA LEU A 123 8.04 -9.19 12.29
C LEU A 123 9.26 -8.31 11.97
N LEU A 124 10.27 -8.82 11.25
CA LEU A 124 11.38 -8.01 10.77
C LEU A 124 10.92 -6.84 9.90
N SER A 125 9.79 -6.97 9.20
CA SER A 125 9.21 -5.86 8.43
C SER A 125 8.87 -4.62 9.29
N LEU A 126 8.66 -4.79 10.60
CA LEU A 126 8.39 -3.69 11.54
C LEU A 126 9.63 -2.83 11.83
N VAL A 127 10.84 -3.24 11.40
CA VAL A 127 12.06 -2.40 11.49
C VAL A 127 11.88 -1.06 10.76
N THR A 128 10.95 -0.99 9.80
CA THR A 128 10.60 0.23 9.06
C THR A 128 9.71 1.22 9.82
N LEU A 129 9.20 0.86 11.01
CA LEU A 129 8.33 1.72 11.83
C LEU A 129 8.90 3.13 12.11
N PRO A 130 10.19 3.33 12.39
CA PRO A 130 10.72 4.69 12.60
C PRO A 130 10.58 5.60 11.37
N ILE A 131 10.62 5.04 10.16
CA ILE A 131 10.39 5.79 8.91
C ILE A 131 8.91 6.13 8.79
N VAL A 132 8.03 5.17 9.09
CA VAL A 132 6.57 5.35 9.11
C VAL A 132 6.19 6.46 10.08
N LEU A 133 6.72 6.45 11.31
CA LEU A 133 6.44 7.50 12.29
C LEU A 133 6.82 8.89 11.78
N ARG A 134 7.95 9.02 11.06
CA ARG A 134 8.31 10.29 10.41
C ARG A 134 7.32 10.67 9.30
N VAL A 135 6.88 9.72 8.48
CA VAL A 135 5.81 9.95 7.48
C VAL A 135 4.52 10.43 8.16
N LEU A 136 4.10 9.80 9.26
CA LEU A 136 2.92 10.19 10.02
C LEU A 136 3.06 11.61 10.62
N LEU A 137 4.25 11.98 11.08
CA LEU A 137 4.52 13.32 11.59
C LEU A 137 4.46 14.38 10.48
N ILE A 138 5.07 14.11 9.32
CA ILE A 138 5.06 15.02 8.17
C ILE A 138 3.63 15.20 7.64
N THR A 139 2.92 14.10 7.40
CA THR A 139 1.53 14.12 6.91
C THR A 139 0.59 14.79 7.91
N ARG A 140 0.83 14.68 9.22
CA ARG A 140 0.02 15.36 10.24
C ARG A 140 0.28 16.87 10.32
N ARG A 141 1.54 17.29 10.21
CA ARG A 141 1.96 18.69 10.45
C ARG A 141 2.04 19.56 9.20
N HIS A 142 2.36 18.97 8.05
CA HIS A 142 2.74 19.71 6.84
C HIS A 142 1.91 19.35 5.60
N TYR A 143 0.70 18.79 5.76
CA TYR A 143 -0.16 18.40 4.62
C TYR A 143 -0.54 19.54 3.67
N ASP A 144 -0.52 20.79 4.15
CA ASP A 144 -0.78 21.98 3.33
C ASP A 144 0.50 22.63 2.78
N GLU A 145 1.67 22.28 3.32
CA GLU A 145 2.98 22.83 2.93
C GLU A 145 3.71 21.87 1.99
N ILE A 146 3.37 21.89 0.70
CA ILE A 146 3.89 20.94 -0.31
C ILE A 146 5.41 20.71 -0.28
N PRO A 147 6.28 21.75 -0.14
CA PRO A 147 7.72 21.54 -0.05
C PRO A 147 8.16 20.69 1.15
N LYS A 148 7.48 20.84 2.30
CA LYS A 148 7.75 20.05 3.51
C LYS A 148 7.06 18.68 3.47
N PHE A 149 5.99 18.55 2.69
CA PHE A 149 5.28 17.30 2.48
C PHE A 149 6.00 16.37 1.50
N ALA A 150 6.57 16.89 0.42
CA ALA A 150 7.16 16.12 -0.68
C ALA A 150 8.14 15.00 -0.24
N PRO A 151 9.01 15.19 0.77
CA PRO A 151 9.87 14.10 1.26
C PRO A 151 9.11 12.86 1.73
N SER A 152 7.88 13.01 2.23
CA SER A 152 7.07 11.87 2.70
C SER A 152 6.74 10.87 1.60
N ILE A 153 6.63 11.31 0.34
CA ILE A 153 6.39 10.41 -0.81
C ILE A 153 7.55 9.43 -0.96
N LEU A 154 8.79 9.93 -1.02
CA LEU A 154 9.97 9.06 -1.13
C LEU A 154 10.09 8.10 0.08
N MET A 155 9.80 8.60 1.28
CA MET A 155 9.83 7.78 2.48
C MET A 155 8.81 6.64 2.44
N THR A 156 7.64 6.84 1.84
CA THR A 156 6.64 5.77 1.70
C THR A 156 7.09 4.68 0.74
N VAL A 157 7.79 5.06 -0.33
CA VAL A 157 8.44 4.12 -1.26
C VAL A 157 9.54 3.33 -0.55
N GLN A 158 10.35 3.99 0.29
CA GLN A 158 11.36 3.32 1.11
C GLN A 158 10.73 2.32 2.08
N VAL A 159 9.64 2.70 2.76
CA VAL A 159 8.90 1.78 3.64
C VAL A 159 8.44 0.57 2.85
N PHE A 160 7.72 0.76 1.74
CA PHE A 160 7.25 -0.37 0.92
C PHE A 160 8.38 -1.30 0.48
N ALA A 161 9.47 -0.75 -0.08
CA ALA A 161 10.59 -1.54 -0.56
C ALA A 161 11.26 -2.32 0.57
N LEU A 162 11.60 -1.65 1.67
CA LEU A 162 12.27 -2.27 2.80
C LEU A 162 11.35 -3.28 3.51
N SER A 163 10.10 -2.93 3.80
CA SER A 163 9.17 -3.81 4.51
C SER A 163 8.86 -5.06 3.69
N THR A 164 8.72 -4.95 2.37
CA THR A 164 8.44 -6.11 1.50
C THR A 164 9.65 -7.05 1.40
N VAL A 165 10.87 -6.49 1.27
CA VAL A 165 12.11 -7.28 1.28
C VAL A 165 12.31 -7.97 2.63
N LEU A 166 12.13 -7.26 3.73
CA LEU A 166 12.27 -7.82 5.08
C LEU A 166 11.20 -8.87 5.39
N LEU A 167 9.96 -8.67 4.92
CA LEU A 167 8.90 -9.66 5.03
C LEU A 167 9.28 -10.94 4.27
N GLY A 168 9.73 -10.82 3.02
CA GLY A 168 10.21 -11.94 2.22
C GLY A 168 11.41 -12.66 2.84
N ALA A 169 12.40 -11.91 3.34
CA ALA A 169 13.53 -12.46 4.07
C ALA A 169 13.08 -13.21 5.33
N GLY A 170 12.07 -12.71 6.05
CA GLY A 170 11.49 -13.39 7.20
C GLY A 170 10.87 -14.75 6.85
N PHE A 171 10.19 -14.85 5.71
CA PHE A 171 9.69 -16.14 5.21
C PHE A 171 10.82 -17.13 4.87
N ILE A 172 11.92 -16.64 4.29
CA ILE A 172 13.07 -17.47 3.92
C ILE A 172 13.82 -17.95 5.17
N LEU A 173 14.12 -17.04 6.11
CA LEU A 173 14.82 -17.34 7.36
C LEU A 173 14.08 -18.36 8.21
N SER A 174 12.75 -18.30 8.23
CA SER A 174 11.94 -19.28 8.93
C SER A 174 12.09 -20.71 8.39
N ARG A 175 12.51 -20.89 7.13
CA ARG A 175 12.75 -22.21 6.55
C ARG A 175 14.19 -22.71 6.75
N THR A 176 15.12 -21.82 7.04
CA THR A 176 16.54 -22.17 7.20
C THR A 176 16.95 -22.31 8.66
N VAL A 177 16.27 -21.61 9.57
CA VAL A 177 16.57 -21.58 11.02
C VAL A 177 15.53 -22.35 11.84
N GLY A 178 14.39 -22.72 11.24
CA GLY A 178 13.26 -23.38 11.90
C GLY A 178 12.94 -24.76 11.34
#